data_AF-A0A7J2ZIH7-F1
#
_entry.id   AF-A0A7J2ZIH7-F1
#
_cell.length_a   1.000
_cell.length_b   1.000
_cell.length_c   1.000
_cell.angle_alpha   90.00
_cell.angle_beta   90.00
_cell.angle_gamma   90.00
#
_symmetry.space_group_name_H-M   'P 1'
#
loop_
_entity.id
_entity.type
_entity.pdbx_description
1 polymer ?
#
loop_
_entity_poly.entity_id
_entity_poly.type
_entity_poly.pdbx_seq_one_letter_code
_entity_poly.pdbx_strand_id
1 'polypeptide(L)'
;ISERIDWNSYKVPKIKRLAVLTSICSPKVPYKTVGKEAISDRPEIERELTIAIRECARELRIYLSRIERGEAVKKRLNVYAKYLPKIAKFSAELAEKPVPDLRPIFAKLGLSEAVIKEAAAEEEAEARELYGG
;
A
#
# COMPACT_ATOMS: atom_id res chain seq x y z
N ILE A 1 3.05 -26.18 8.34
CA ILE A 1 3.67 -25.30 7.30
C ILE A 1 3.38 -23.83 7.56
N SER A 2 2.11 -23.42 7.77
CA SER A 2 1.73 -22.02 8.07
C SER A 2 2.48 -21.41 9.26
N GLU A 3 2.73 -22.19 10.31
CA GLU A 3 3.44 -21.74 11.53
C GLU A 3 4.94 -21.46 11.33
N ARG A 4 5.57 -21.98 10.25
CA ARG A 4 7.01 -21.81 10.00
C ARG A 4 7.34 -20.60 9.12
N ILE A 5 6.33 -19.89 8.61
CA ILE A 5 6.52 -18.74 7.73
C ILE A 5 6.05 -17.48 8.45
N ASP A 6 7.01 -16.59 8.74
CA ASP A 6 6.69 -15.28 9.26
C ASP A 6 6.22 -14.34 8.14
N TRP A 7 4.91 -14.13 8.07
CA TRP A 7 4.26 -13.27 7.07
C TRP A 7 4.54 -11.78 7.27
N ASN A 8 4.88 -11.35 8.50
CA ASN A 8 5.23 -9.96 8.77
C ASN A 8 6.48 -9.54 8.01
N SER A 9 7.47 -10.44 7.89
CA SER A 9 8.68 -10.24 7.10
C SER A 9 8.40 -9.96 5.61
N TYR A 10 7.24 -10.37 5.10
CA TYR A 10 6.79 -10.14 3.72
C TYR A 10 5.82 -8.98 3.57
N LYS A 11 5.65 -8.14 4.62
CA LYS A 11 4.72 -7.01 4.66
C LYS A 11 3.25 -7.39 4.46
N VAL A 12 2.87 -8.63 4.77
CA VAL A 12 1.46 -9.05 4.76
C VAL A 12 0.87 -8.74 6.13
N PRO A 13 -0.10 -7.81 6.24
CA PRO A 13 -0.76 -7.54 7.51
C PRO A 13 -1.57 -8.75 7.95
N LYS A 14 -1.58 -9.06 9.25
CA LYS A 14 -2.35 -10.20 9.82
C LYS A 14 -3.86 -10.16 9.53
N ILE A 15 -4.40 -8.99 9.22
CA ILE A 15 -5.84 -8.77 8.97
C ILE A 15 -6.21 -9.04 7.49
N LYS A 16 -5.25 -9.11 6.56
CA LYS A 16 -5.54 -9.35 5.14
C LYS A 16 -5.88 -10.82 4.89
N ARG A 17 -6.90 -11.05 4.04
CA ARG A 17 -7.23 -12.37 3.49
C ARG A 17 -6.11 -12.81 2.54
N LEU A 18 -5.37 -13.85 2.92
CA LEU A 18 -4.34 -14.48 2.11
C LEU A 18 -4.74 -15.94 1.85
N ALA A 19 -4.73 -16.35 0.59
CA ALA A 19 -4.91 -17.74 0.20
C ALA A 19 -3.60 -18.25 -0.42
N VAL A 20 -3.16 -19.44 -0.01
CA VAL A 20 -1.98 -20.11 -0.56
C VAL A 20 -2.44 -21.45 -1.12
N LEU A 21 -2.25 -21.62 -2.43
CA LEU A 21 -2.51 -22.89 -3.10
C LEU A 21 -1.16 -23.57 -3.39
N THR A 22 -1.05 -24.84 -3.01
CA THR A 22 0.13 -25.66 -3.32
C THR A 22 -0.32 -26.92 -4.04
N SER A 23 0.40 -27.29 -5.10
CA SER A 23 0.17 -28.51 -5.87
C SER A 23 1.43 -29.35 -5.83
N ILE A 24 1.27 -30.64 -5.56
CA ILE A 24 2.36 -31.61 -5.51
C ILE A 24 2.07 -32.70 -6.54
N CYS A 25 3.04 -32.97 -7.41
CA CYS A 25 2.95 -34.03 -8.41
C CYS A 25 4.15 -34.97 -8.26
N SER A 26 3.90 -36.27 -8.16
CA SER A 26 4.94 -37.30 -8.09
C SER A 26 4.37 -38.65 -8.55
N PRO A 27 5.19 -39.54 -9.17
CA PRO A 27 4.76 -40.90 -9.50
C PRO A 27 4.26 -41.70 -8.29
N LYS A 28 4.79 -41.39 -7.09
CA LYS A 28 4.39 -42.01 -5.83
C LYS A 28 4.31 -40.96 -4.72
N VAL A 29 3.15 -40.32 -4.61
CA VAL A 29 2.89 -39.35 -3.54
C VAL A 29 2.74 -40.08 -2.20
N PRO A 30 3.50 -39.70 -1.16
CA PRO A 30 3.39 -40.33 0.15
C PRO A 30 2.20 -39.74 0.93
N TYR A 31 1.10 -40.48 0.98
CA TYR A 31 -0.08 -40.12 1.78
C TYR A 31 0.03 -40.66 3.20
N LYS A 32 -0.54 -39.93 4.16
CA LYS A 32 -0.60 -40.31 5.58
C LYS A 32 -1.73 -41.29 5.89
N THR A 33 -2.82 -41.21 5.12
CA THR A 33 -4.01 -42.08 5.25
C THR A 33 -4.34 -42.73 3.91
N VAL A 34 -5.03 -43.88 3.95
CA VAL A 34 -5.52 -44.58 2.75
C VAL A 34 -6.50 -43.75 1.92
N GLY A 35 -7.23 -42.84 2.57
CA GLY A 35 -8.18 -41.91 1.94
C GLY A 35 -7.52 -40.79 1.13
N LYS A 36 -6.19 -40.64 1.19
CA LYS A 36 -5.41 -39.62 0.45
C LYS A 36 -5.75 -38.16 0.79
N GLU A 37 -6.31 -37.93 1.97
CA GLU A 37 -6.71 -36.59 2.43
C GLU A 37 -5.54 -35.77 2.98
N ALA A 38 -4.52 -36.47 3.50
CA ALA A 38 -3.34 -35.85 4.11
C ALA A 38 -2.05 -36.40 3.50
N ILE A 39 -1.09 -35.50 3.28
CA ILE A 39 0.27 -35.84 2.84
C ILE A 39 1.10 -36.24 4.08
N SER A 40 2.04 -37.16 3.90
CA SER A 40 2.96 -37.60 4.95
C SER A 40 4.01 -36.52 5.25
N ASP A 41 4.34 -36.35 6.53
CA ASP A 41 5.30 -35.36 7.04
C ASP A 41 6.74 -35.79 6.73
N ARG A 42 7.14 -35.69 5.45
CA ARG A 42 8.52 -35.95 5.01
C ARG A 42 9.35 -34.67 4.99
N PRO A 43 10.56 -34.68 5.60
CA PRO A 43 11.37 -33.47 5.71
C PRO A 43 11.80 -32.92 4.35
N GLU A 44 11.98 -33.76 3.33
CA GLU A 44 12.33 -33.31 1.98
C GLU A 44 11.18 -32.50 1.36
N ILE A 45 9.95 -33.00 1.47
CA ILE A 45 8.76 -32.34 0.91
C ILE A 45 8.48 -31.03 1.67
N GLU A 46 8.56 -31.04 3.00
CA GLU A 46 8.37 -29.83 3.80
C GLU A 46 9.39 -28.74 3.46
N ARG A 47 10.66 -29.13 3.27
CA ARG A 47 11.72 -28.21 2.90
C ARG A 47 11.43 -27.55 1.56
N GLU A 48 11.12 -28.33 0.53
CA GLU A 48 10.84 -27.82 -0.82
C GLU A 48 9.58 -26.93 -0.84
N LEU A 49 8.50 -27.36 -0.19
CA LEU A 49 7.29 -26.53 -0.06
C LEU A 49 7.58 -25.20 0.65
N THR A 50 8.40 -25.22 1.70
CA THR A 50 8.77 -24.00 2.42
C THR A 50 9.57 -23.05 1.52
N ILE A 51 10.50 -23.57 0.73
CA ILE A 51 11.29 -22.77 -0.21
C ILE A 51 10.39 -22.18 -1.29
N ALA A 52 9.52 -22.99 -1.90
CA ALA A 52 8.60 -22.56 -2.93
C ALA A 52 7.66 -21.44 -2.45
N ILE A 53 7.06 -21.59 -1.25
CA ILE A 53 6.19 -20.55 -0.69
C ILE A 53 6.98 -19.27 -0.41
N ARG A 54 8.22 -19.38 0.08
CA ARG A 54 9.08 -18.21 0.35
C ARG A 54 9.43 -17.45 -0.93
N GLU A 55 9.62 -18.15 -2.03
CA GLU A 55 9.86 -17.54 -3.34
C GLU A 55 8.66 -16.69 -3.77
N CYS A 56 7.45 -17.27 -3.77
CA CYS A 56 6.22 -16.51 -4.05
C CYS A 56 6.01 -15.34 -3.07
N ALA A 57 6.34 -15.54 -1.79
CA ALA A 57 6.22 -14.50 -0.76
C ALA A 57 7.17 -13.31 -1.01
N ARG A 58 8.36 -13.54 -1.59
CA ARG A 58 9.28 -12.44 -1.99
C ARG A 58 8.70 -11.59 -3.10
N GLU A 59 8.07 -12.20 -4.10
CA GLU A 59 7.39 -11.47 -5.17
C GLU A 59 6.22 -10.65 -4.63
N LEU A 60 5.41 -11.25 -3.75
CA LEU A 60 4.32 -10.57 -3.07
C LEU A 60 4.83 -9.35 -2.28
N ARG A 61 5.95 -9.49 -1.56
CA ARG A 61 6.57 -8.38 -0.81
C ARG A 61 6.94 -7.22 -1.73
N ILE A 62 7.48 -7.50 -2.91
CA ILE A 62 7.83 -6.47 -3.90
C ILE A 62 6.56 -5.74 -4.36
N TYR A 63 5.51 -6.49 -4.69
CA TYR A 63 4.22 -5.94 -5.09
C TYR A 63 3.61 -5.03 -4.01
N LEU A 64 3.51 -5.52 -2.77
CA LEU A 64 2.99 -4.73 -1.65
C LEU A 64 3.83 -3.47 -1.38
N SER A 65 5.15 -3.58 -1.52
CA SER A 65 6.03 -2.42 -1.37
C SER A 65 5.88 -1.39 -2.49
N ARG A 66 5.38 -1.77 -3.67
CA ARG A 66 5.04 -0.81 -4.75
C ARG A 66 3.76 -0.07 -4.40
N ILE A 67 2.75 -0.77 -3.91
CA ILE A 67 1.49 -0.17 -3.44
C ILE A 67 1.76 0.84 -2.33
N GLU A 68 2.50 0.44 -1.28
CA GLU A 68 2.82 1.30 -0.14
C GLU A 68 3.55 2.58 -0.56
N ARG A 69 4.51 2.48 -1.50
CA ARG A 69 5.19 3.66 -2.06
C ARG A 69 4.22 4.57 -2.80
N GLY A 70 3.31 4.00 -3.59
CA GLY A 70 2.26 4.77 -4.28
C GLY A 70 1.36 5.51 -3.30
N GLU A 71 0.92 4.85 -2.24
CA GLU A 71 0.11 5.46 -1.18
C GLU A 71 0.86 6.55 -0.42
N ALA A 72 2.13 6.35 -0.08
CA ALA A 72 2.95 7.35 0.58
C ALA A 72 3.14 8.62 -0.28
N VAL A 73 3.37 8.44 -1.58
CA VAL A 73 3.45 9.55 -2.53
C VAL A 73 2.10 10.27 -2.62
N LYS A 74 0.99 9.54 -2.74
CA LYS A 74 -0.37 10.11 -2.78
C LYS A 74 -0.68 10.92 -1.52
N LYS A 75 -0.37 10.39 -0.33
CA LYS A 75 -0.54 11.09 0.95
C LYS A 75 0.25 12.39 0.98
N ARG A 76 1.53 12.34 0.60
CA ARG A 76 2.40 13.53 0.56
C ARG A 76 1.87 14.59 -0.42
N LEU A 77 1.44 14.17 -1.61
CA LEU A 77 0.87 15.07 -2.61
C LEU A 77 -0.43 15.72 -2.13
N ASN A 78 -1.30 14.97 -1.44
CA ASN A 78 -2.53 15.51 -0.87
C ASN A 78 -2.24 16.61 0.17
N VAL A 79 -1.27 16.38 1.06
CA VAL A 79 -0.82 17.40 2.02
C VAL A 79 -0.32 18.65 1.29
N TYR A 80 0.48 18.51 0.23
CA TYR A 80 0.94 19.67 -0.54
C TYR A 80 -0.20 20.41 -1.24
N ALA A 81 -1.19 19.71 -1.80
CA ALA A 81 -2.35 20.33 -2.41
C ALA A 81 -3.12 21.21 -1.40
N LYS A 82 -3.26 20.74 -0.15
CA LYS A 82 -3.96 21.45 0.92
C LYS A 82 -3.20 22.68 1.44
N TYR A 83 -1.91 22.54 1.73
CA TYR A 83 -1.16 23.58 2.46
C TYR A 83 -0.39 24.54 1.57
N LEU A 84 0.06 24.12 0.37
CA LEU A 84 0.91 24.96 -0.48
C LEU A 84 0.22 26.28 -0.91
N PRO A 85 -1.08 26.30 -1.30
CA PRO A 85 -1.79 27.54 -1.58
C PRO A 85 -1.88 28.48 -0.38
N LYS A 86 -2.06 27.92 0.83
CA LYS A 86 -2.19 28.71 2.06
C LYS A 86 -0.88 29.37 2.44
N ILE A 87 0.21 28.61 2.40
CA ILE A 87 1.55 29.12 2.68
C ILE A 87 1.89 30.26 1.72
N ALA A 88 1.56 30.12 0.43
CA ALA A 88 1.80 31.15 -0.57
C ALA A 88 1.03 32.44 -0.27
N LYS A 89 -0.26 32.33 0.12
CA LYS A 89 -1.09 33.48 0.51
C LYS A 89 -0.53 34.19 1.74
N PHE A 90 -0.28 33.46 2.84
CA PHE A 90 0.21 34.06 4.08
C PHE A 90 1.62 34.65 3.95
N SER A 91 2.50 34.00 3.19
CA SER A 91 3.85 34.54 2.95
C SER A 91 3.83 35.79 2.09
N ALA A 92 2.92 35.86 1.11
CA ALA A 92 2.74 37.03 0.25
C ALA A 92 2.16 38.22 1.04
N GLU A 93 1.17 37.96 1.90
CA GLU A 93 0.59 38.95 2.80
C GLU A 93 1.63 39.52 3.77
N LEU A 94 2.41 38.66 4.42
CA LEU A 94 3.48 39.08 5.34
C LEU A 94 4.58 39.89 4.64
N ALA A 95 4.89 39.54 3.39
CA ALA A 95 5.93 40.20 2.60
C ALA A 95 5.44 41.40 1.78
N GLU A 96 4.16 41.78 1.91
CA GLU A 96 3.48 42.81 1.10
C GLU A 96 3.70 42.65 -0.42
N LYS A 97 3.80 41.40 -0.89
CA LYS A 97 4.06 41.05 -2.30
C LYS A 97 2.86 40.35 -2.92
N PRO A 98 2.71 40.38 -4.25
CA PRO A 98 1.66 39.60 -4.92
C PRO A 98 1.88 38.10 -4.71
N VAL A 99 0.78 37.35 -4.63
CA VAL A 99 0.83 35.89 -4.47
C VAL A 99 1.56 35.27 -5.66
N PRO A 100 2.62 34.46 -5.42
CA PRO A 100 3.36 33.82 -6.51
C PRO A 100 2.50 32.79 -7.24
N ASP A 101 2.73 32.63 -8.54
CA ASP A 101 2.04 31.62 -9.33
C ASP A 101 2.53 30.22 -8.97
N LEU A 102 1.60 29.36 -8.52
CA LEU A 102 1.90 28.01 -8.05
C LEU A 102 1.77 26.95 -9.14
N ARG A 103 1.16 27.28 -10.29
CA ARG A 103 1.04 26.40 -11.47
C ARG A 103 2.35 25.69 -11.85
N PRO A 104 3.52 26.36 -11.94
CA PRO A 104 4.77 25.69 -12.30
C PRO A 104 5.24 24.69 -11.23
N ILE A 105 4.92 24.92 -9.95
CA ILE A 105 5.30 24.03 -8.86
C ILE A 105 4.40 22.79 -8.87
N PHE A 106 3.10 22.96 -9.11
CA PHE A 106 2.16 21.85 -9.24
C PHE A 106 2.49 20.93 -10.44
N ALA A 107 2.86 21.52 -11.58
CA ALA A 107 3.30 20.77 -12.75
C ALA A 107 4.54 19.90 -12.45
N LYS A 108 5.53 20.44 -11.71
CA LYS A 108 6.71 19.68 -11.27
C LYS A 108 6.37 18.57 -10.26
N LEU A 109 5.34 18.77 -9.44
CA LEU A 109 4.89 17.79 -8.45
C LEU A 109 3.94 16.73 -9.02
N GLY A 110 3.49 16.88 -10.28
CA GLY A 110 2.52 15.97 -10.91
C GLY A 110 1.11 16.09 -10.33
N LEU A 111 0.79 17.23 -9.71
CA LEU A 111 -0.55 17.52 -9.18
C LEU A 111 -1.44 18.05 -10.31
N SER A 112 -2.60 17.42 -10.52
CA SER A 112 -3.62 17.95 -11.43
C SER A 112 -4.46 19.02 -10.74
N GLU A 113 -4.95 20.00 -11.51
CA GLU A 113 -5.79 21.10 -10.99
C GLU A 113 -7.09 20.60 -10.36
N ALA A 114 -7.56 19.40 -10.72
CA ALA A 114 -8.75 18.76 -10.15
C ALA A 114 -8.58 18.45 -8.66
N VAL A 115 -7.43 17.92 -8.24
CA VAL A 115 -7.15 17.53 -6.84
C VAL A 115 -7.15 18.76 -5.92
N ILE A 116 -6.74 19.92 -6.45
CA ILE A 116 -6.73 21.18 -5.69
C ILE A 116 -8.15 21.69 -5.48
N LYS A 117 -9.01 21.60 -6.50
CA LYS A 117 -10.43 21.97 -6.38
C LYS A 117 -11.18 21.05 -5.44
N GLU A 118 -10.90 19.75 -5.48
CA GLU A 118 -11.46 18.78 -4.54
C GLU A 118 -11.00 19.08 -3.11
N ALA A 119 -9.70 19.30 -2.87
CA ALA A 119 -9.19 19.61 -1.54
C ALA A 119 -9.74 20.95 -0.98
N ALA A 120 -9.96 21.94 -1.84
CA ALA A 120 -10.58 23.21 -1.46
C ALA A 120 -12.07 23.05 -1.14
N ALA A 121 -12.80 22.23 -1.90
CA ALA A 121 -14.22 21.97 -1.69
C ALA A 121 -14.47 21.11 -0.44
N GLU A 122 -13.64 20.10 -0.18
CA GLU A 122 -13.68 19.30 1.05
C GLU A 122 -13.45 20.18 2.28
N GLU A 123 -12.52 21.14 2.23
CA GLU A 123 -12.33 22.09 3.33
C GLU A 123 -13.47 23.10 3.48
N GLU A 124 -14.04 23.60 2.38
CA GLU A 124 -15.23 24.47 2.48
C GLU A 124 -16.42 23.72 3.09
N ALA A 125 -16.56 22.42 2.81
CA ALA A 125 -17.54 21.56 3.45
C ALA A 125 -17.22 21.31 4.93
N GLU A 126 -15.98 20.95 5.28
CA GLU A 126 -15.53 20.77 6.67
C GLU A 126 -15.68 22.04 7.51
N ALA A 127 -15.31 23.20 6.95
CA ALA A 127 -15.45 24.49 7.63
C ALA A 127 -16.91 24.88 7.82
N ARG A 128 -17.79 24.57 6.86
CA ARG A 128 -19.23 24.76 7.01
C ARG A 128 -19.84 23.81 8.05
N GLU A 129 -19.37 22.58 8.17
CA GLU A 129 -19.82 21.67 9.22
C GLU A 129 -19.35 22.09 10.63
N LEU A 130 -18.10 22.56 10.76
CA LEU A 130 -17.51 22.94 12.05
C LEU A 130 -17.94 24.31 12.57
N TYR A 131 -18.19 25.26 11.68
CA TYR A 131 -18.50 26.66 12.03
C TYR A 131 -19.89 27.12 11.58
N GLY A 132 -20.69 26.25 10.96
CA GLY A 132 -22.03 26.57 10.44
C GLY A 132 -23.17 26.35 11.43
N GLY A 133 -22.92 26.54 12.72
CA GLY A 133 -23.95 26.57 13.78
C GLY A 133 -24.33 27.99 14.16
#